data_AF-A0A9E8SSF9-F1
#
_entry.id   AF-A0A9E8SSF9-F1
#
_cell.length_a   1.000
_cell.length_b   1.000
_cell.length_c   1.000
_cell.angle_alpha   90.00
_cell.angle_beta   90.00
_cell.angle_gamma   90.00
#
_symmetry.space_group_name_H-M   'P 1'
#
loop_
_entity.id
_entity.type
_entity.pdbx_description
1 polymer ?
#
loop_
_entity_poly.entity_id
_entity_poly.type
_entity_poly.pdbx_seq_one_letter_code
_entity_poly.pdbx_strand_id
1 'polypeptide(L)' 'MASLKDDFEKNSVPASTDVLLATPLVNSGKSYRLEFKAPDQAGDYPFICSFPAHWRVMQGMLVVKYRS' A
#
# COMPACT_ATOMS: atom_id res chain seq x y z
N MET A 1 6.77 18.96 3.22
CA MET A 1 6.63 17.67 3.93
C MET A 1 5.28 17.74 4.65
N ALA A 2 4.38 16.77 4.44
CA ALA A 2 3.15 16.70 5.21
C ALA A 2 3.50 16.55 6.71
N SER A 3 2.70 17.14 7.59
CA SER A 3 2.92 17.00 9.04
C SER A 3 2.47 15.60 9.46
N LEU A 4 3.12 15.01 10.47
CA LEU A 4 2.74 13.71 11.04
C LEU A 4 1.23 13.61 11.30
N LYS A 5 0.61 14.71 11.71
CA LYS A 5 -0.84 14.79 11.94
C LYS A 5 -1.67 14.55 10.67
N ASP A 6 -1.27 15.15 9.54
CA ASP A 6 -1.93 14.96 8.24
C ASP A 6 -1.76 13.53 7.72
N ASP A 7 -0.61 12.90 8.01
CA ASP A 7 -0.29 11.52 7.64
C ASP A 7 -1.19 10.51 8.35
N PHE A 8 -1.43 10.69 9.66
CA PHE A 8 -2.37 9.84 10.40
C PHE A 8 -3.82 10.04 9.95
N GLU A 9 -4.24 11.27 9.64
CA GLU A 9 -5.62 11.55 9.22
C GLU A 9 -5.92 11.02 7.80
N LYS A 10 -4.92 10.95 6.92
CA LYS A 10 -5.06 10.47 5.53
C LYS A 10 -4.51 9.06 5.30
N ASN A 11 -4.16 8.33 6.36
CA ASN A 11 -3.49 7.02 6.30
C ASN A 11 -2.19 7.02 5.48
N SER A 12 -1.59 8.19 5.24
CA SER A 12 -0.47 8.41 4.32
C SER A 12 -0.69 7.85 2.91
N VAL A 13 -1.94 7.76 2.42
CA VAL A 13 -2.22 7.28 1.05
C VAL A 13 -2.34 8.49 0.11
N PRO A 14 -1.55 8.57 -0.97
CA PRO A 14 -1.68 9.65 -1.94
C PRO A 14 -2.99 9.51 -2.72
N ALA A 15 -3.63 10.64 -3.02
CA ALA A 15 -4.75 10.66 -3.95
C ALA A 15 -4.22 10.51 -5.39
N SER A 16 -4.03 9.27 -5.83
CA SER A 16 -3.64 8.92 -7.20
C SER A 16 -4.51 7.75 -7.71
N THR A 17 -4.81 7.77 -9.00
CA THR A 17 -5.44 6.65 -9.72
C THR A 17 -4.54 5.42 -9.81
N ASP A 18 -3.25 5.57 -9.54
CA ASP A 18 -2.28 4.46 -9.55
C ASP A 18 -2.40 3.58 -8.29
N VAL A 19 -3.05 4.08 -7.24
CA VAL A 19 -3.31 3.30 -6.03
C VAL A 19 -4.53 2.42 -6.26
N LEU A 20 -4.28 1.15 -6.56
CA LEU A 20 -5.36 0.17 -6.75
C LEU A 20 -6.08 -0.15 -5.43
N LEU A 21 -5.30 -0.26 -4.35
CA LEU A 21 -5.74 -0.73 -3.03
C LEU A 21 -4.85 -0.12 -1.95
N ALA A 22 -5.42 0.12 -0.76
CA ALA A 22 -4.68 0.56 0.40
C ALA A 22 -5.31 0.04 1.70
N THR A 23 -4.47 -0.15 2.72
CA THR A 23 -4.93 -0.34 4.11
C THR A 23 -4.98 1.00 4.83
N PRO A 24 -5.72 1.13 5.94
CA PRO A 24 -5.49 2.22 6.87
C PRO A 24 -4.07 2.15 7.46
N LEU A 25 -3.61 3.26 8.04
CA LEU A 25 -2.38 3.25 8.82
C LEU A 25 -2.62 2.51 10.14
N VAL A 26 -1.78 1.53 10.45
CA VAL A 26 -1.93 0.66 11.62
C VAL A 26 -0.89 1.02 12.68
N ASN A 27 -1.36 1.31 13.89
CA ASN A 27 -0.47 1.62 15.02
C ASN A 27 0.20 0.36 15.56
N SER A 28 1.32 0.56 16.27
CA SER A 28 2.05 -0.51 16.96
C SER A 28 1.13 -1.40 17.80
N GLY A 29 1.34 -2.71 17.73
CA GLY A 29 0.54 -3.72 18.43
C GLY A 29 -0.84 -4.00 17.86
N LYS A 30 -1.24 -3.30 16.77
CA LYS A 30 -2.49 -3.57 16.05
C LYS A 30 -2.21 -4.27 14.72
N SER A 31 -3.25 -4.89 14.18
CA SER A 31 -3.21 -5.58 12.88
C SER A 31 -4.43 -5.21 12.05
N TYR A 32 -4.25 -5.20 10.74
CA TYR A 32 -5.32 -5.07 9.76
C TYR A 32 -5.11 -6.08 8.64
N ARG A 33 -6.19 -6.59 8.06
CA ARG A 33 -6.16 -7.54 6.94
C ARG A 33 -7.03 -7.01 5.81
N LEU A 34 -6.45 -6.89 4.63
CA LEU A 34 -7.16 -6.56 3.40
C LEU A 34 -7.29 -7.83 2.56
N GLU A 35 -8.52 -8.19 2.22
CA GLU A 35 -8.81 -9.28 1.30
C GLU A 35 -9.29 -8.70 -0.02
N PHE A 36 -8.65 -9.10 -1.11
CA PHE A 36 -8.95 -8.61 -2.45
C PHE A 36 -8.70 -9.70 -3.48
N LYS A 37 -9.36 -9.60 -4.63
CA LYS A 37 -9.06 -10.43 -5.80
C LYS A 37 -7.82 -9.88 -6.48
N ALA A 38 -6.85 -10.75 -6.78
CA ALA A 38 -5.68 -10.37 -7.56
C ALA A 38 -6.12 -9.75 -8.91
N PRO A 39 -5.39 -8.75 -9.44
CA PRO A 39 -5.66 -8.19 -10.76
C PRO A 39 -5.76 -9.27 -11.84
N ASP A 40 -6.67 -9.08 -12.79
CA ASP A 40 -6.85 -10.04 -13.91
C ASP A 40 -5.73 -9.92 -14.96
N GLN A 41 -5.07 -8.76 -15.00
CA GLN A 41 -3.91 -8.53 -15.87
C GLN A 41 -2.65 -9.11 -15.21
N ALA A 42 -1.89 -9.92 -15.97
CA ALA A 42 -0.58 -10.36 -15.52
C ALA A 42 0.40 -9.18 -15.51
N GLY A 43 1.26 -9.13 -14.51
CA GLY A 43 2.21 -8.04 -14.33
C GLY A 43 2.74 -7.92 -12.91
N ASP A 44 3.57 -6.89 -12.74
CA ASP A 44 4.24 -6.55 -11.50
C ASP A 44 3.51 -5.38 -10.83
N TYR A 45 2.98 -5.63 -9.63
CA TYR A 45 2.21 -4.65 -8.86
C TYR A 45 3.01 -4.31 -7.60
N PRO A 46 3.74 -3.18 -7.57
CA PRO A 46 4.50 -2.78 -6.39
C PRO A 46 3.56 -2.40 -5.25
N PHE A 47 3.94 -2.76 -4.04
CA PHE A 47 3.29 -2.28 -2.82
C PHE A 47 4.33 -1.70 -1.87
N ILE A 48 3.96 -0.63 -1.18
CA ILE A 48 4.85 0.11 -0.28
C ILE A 48 4.14 0.45 1.02
N CYS A 49 4.91 0.64 2.09
CA CYS A 49 4.44 1.47 3.19
C CYS A 49 4.59 2.94 2.78
N SER A 50 3.46 3.59 2.50
CA SER A 50 3.43 4.97 2.03
C SER A 50 3.65 6.01 3.14
N PHE A 51 3.82 5.57 4.39
CA PHE A 51 4.20 6.46 5.49
C PHE A 51 5.52 7.18 5.15
N PRO A 52 5.65 8.49 5.44
CA PRO A 52 6.80 9.27 5.02
C PRO A 52 8.14 8.58 5.29
N ALA A 53 8.94 8.45 4.23
CA ALA A 53 10.26 7.80 4.21
C ALA A 53 10.32 6.27 4.42
N HIS A 54 9.24 5.59 4.82
CA HIS A 54 9.27 4.15 5.11
C HIS A 54 9.43 3.29 3.84
N TRP A 55 8.86 3.73 2.72
CA TRP A 55 8.91 3.02 1.43
C TRP A 55 10.32 2.66 0.96
N ARG A 56 11.35 3.38 1.42
CA ARG A 56 12.76 3.12 1.07
C ARG A 56 13.22 1.72 1.48
N VAL A 57 12.66 1.20 2.57
CA VAL A 57 12.97 -0.14 3.09
C VAL A 57 11.73 -1.04 3.10
N MET A 58 10.54 -0.48 3.28
CA MET A 58 9.27 -1.20 3.32
C MET A 58 8.58 -1.16 1.95
N GLN A 59 9.07 -2.00 1.04
CA GLN A 59 8.48 -2.21 -0.28
C GLN A 59 8.50 -3.68 -0.66
N GLY A 60 7.64 -4.07 -1.59
CA GLY A 60 7.63 -5.39 -2.19
C GLY A 60 6.86 -5.41 -3.51
N MET A 61 6.80 -6.59 -4.12
CA MET A 61 6.18 -6.77 -5.44
C MET A 61 5.20 -7.93 -5.42
N LEU A 62 3.95 -7.66 -5.79
CA LEU A 62 2.95 -8.67 -6.10
C LEU A 62 3.08 -9.02 -7.59
N VAL A 63 3.55 -10.22 -7.88
CA VAL A 63 3.69 -10.70 -9.27
C VAL A 63 2.46 -11.54 -9.62
N VAL A 64 1.64 -11.06 -10.55
CA VAL A 64 0.50 -11.80 -11.08
C VAL A 64 0.92 -12.45 -12.38
N LYS A 65 0.73 -13.77 -12.48
CA LYS A 65 1.03 -14.55 -13.68
C LYS A 65 -0.23 -15.24 -14.17
N TYR A 66 -0.35 -15.38 -15.49
CA TYR A 66 -1.36 -16.28 -16.04
C TYR A 66 -1.09 -17.69 -15.55
N ARG A 67 -2.16 -18.36 -15.16
CA ARG A 67 -2.11 -19.76 -14.82
C ARG A 67 -1.87 -20.54 -16.12
N SER A 68 -0.73 -21.23 -16.18
CA SER A 68 -0.40 -22.19 -17.25
C SER A 68 -1.37 -23.36 -17.28
#